data_AF-A0A8T7F298-F1
#
_entry.id   AF-A0A8T7F298-F1
#
_cell.length_a   1.000
_cell.length_b   1.000
_cell.length_c   1.000
_cell.angle_alpha   90.00
_cell.angle_beta   90.00
_cell.angle_gamma   90.00
#
_symmetry.space_group_name_H-M   'P 1'
#
loop_
_entity.id
_entity.type
_entity.pdbx_description
1 polymer ?
#
loop_
_entity_poly.entity_id
_entity_poly.type
_entity_poly.pdbx_seq_one_letter_code
_entity_poly.pdbx_strand_id
1 'polypeptide(L)'
;MIKSILKKARLPEPYLPPWGMRLAFGTVIMFVVALFLGLLITTTIREDDPTDAQAPSIILGAAIGSVMALTLAYQYSSGVVLKKQESAKNFKQTVAQSLGLIPSRSRPLWITSLAALAVAIALDTATLILGKSDTSLPLGLDRMDGADSLTWIMAGVLFVGLRPAAEEVIFRGILYPVMVKRTQDNVQAVGWSAVIFALFYFVQVFNWEISWEVSYWSLVYPLILGLTAGIVRAHTKSTTAAILANAMFGLFLIMKALLTFA
;
A
#
# COMPACT_ATOMS: atom_id res chain seq x y z
N MET A 1 2.47 -10.21 26.09
CA MET A 1 2.80 -9.16 25.09
C MET A 1 1.58 -8.71 24.26
N ILE A 2 0.81 -9.63 23.65
CA ILE A 2 -0.32 -9.34 22.75
C ILE A 2 -1.39 -8.42 23.38
N LYS A 3 -1.83 -8.67 24.62
CA LYS A 3 -2.81 -7.82 25.33
C LYS A 3 -2.37 -6.35 25.46
N SER A 4 -1.07 -6.10 25.63
CA SER A 4 -0.51 -4.74 25.73
C SER A 4 -0.53 -4.01 24.37
N ILE A 5 -0.25 -4.74 23.28
CA ILE A 5 -0.34 -4.22 21.91
C ILE A 5 -1.80 -3.85 21.59
N LEU A 6 -2.75 -4.74 21.91
CA LEU A 6 -4.18 -4.50 21.69
C LEU A 6 -4.70 -3.30 22.51
N LYS A 7 -4.30 -3.18 23.78
CA LYS A 7 -4.68 -2.04 24.63
C LYS A 7 -4.15 -0.72 24.06
N LYS A 8 -2.91 -0.69 23.55
CA LYS A 8 -2.34 0.50 22.91
C LYS A 8 -2.98 0.82 21.57
N ALA A 9 -3.29 -0.20 20.77
CA ALA A 9 -3.94 -0.03 19.48
C ALA A 9 -5.33 0.61 19.64
N ARG A 10 -6.05 0.35 20.74
CA ARG A 10 -7.37 0.94 21.05
C ARG A 10 -7.34 2.42 21.47
N LEU A 11 -6.18 3.01 21.70
CA LEU A 11 -6.12 4.45 22.03
C LEU A 11 -6.63 5.30 20.85
N PRO A 12 -7.30 6.43 21.15
CA PRO A 12 -7.81 7.32 20.11
C PRO A 12 -6.66 7.85 19.24
N GLU A 13 -6.99 8.17 17.99
CA GLU A 13 -6.05 8.84 17.09
C GLU A 13 -5.71 10.24 17.64
N PRO A 14 -4.45 10.68 17.55
CA PRO A 14 -4.05 12.01 18.01
C PRO A 14 -4.68 13.12 17.18
N TYR A 15 -4.95 12.85 15.89
CA TYR A 15 -5.58 13.77 14.97
C TYR A 15 -6.79 13.11 14.33
N LEU A 16 -7.95 13.78 14.41
CA LEU A 16 -9.16 13.34 13.74
C LEU A 16 -9.10 13.77 12.27
N PRO A 17 -9.29 12.84 11.31
CA PRO A 17 -9.25 13.18 9.89
C PRO A 17 -10.33 14.22 9.58
N PRO A 18 -10.01 15.27 8.80
CA PRO A 18 -11.00 16.28 8.42
C PRO A 18 -11.95 15.78 7.33
N TRP A 19 -11.61 14.69 6.63
CA TRP A 19 -12.39 14.10 5.55
C TRP A 19 -13.37 13.01 6.01
N GLY A 20 -14.32 12.67 5.13
CA GLY A 20 -15.33 11.63 5.36
C GLY A 20 -15.21 10.48 4.35
N MET A 21 -16.16 9.54 4.42
CA MET A 21 -16.20 8.32 3.59
C MET A 21 -16.14 8.61 2.08
N ARG A 22 -16.82 9.65 1.61
CA ARG A 22 -16.84 10.02 0.18
C ARG A 22 -15.43 10.29 -0.36
N LEU A 23 -14.63 11.06 0.36
CA LEU A 23 -13.25 11.33 -0.05
C LEU A 23 -12.40 10.07 0.05
N ALA A 24 -12.51 9.31 1.15
CA ALA A 24 -11.71 8.10 1.34
C ALA A 24 -11.92 7.07 0.22
N PHE A 25 -13.17 6.72 -0.09
CA PHE A 25 -13.46 5.81 -1.20
C PHE A 25 -13.18 6.44 -2.56
N GLY A 26 -13.44 7.74 -2.73
CA GLY A 26 -13.07 8.47 -3.94
C GLY A 26 -11.58 8.38 -4.24
N THR A 27 -10.70 8.54 -3.24
CA THR A 27 -9.25 8.42 -3.41
C THR A 27 -8.80 6.99 -3.74
N VAL A 28 -9.48 5.96 -3.20
CA VAL A 28 -9.19 4.57 -3.56
C VAL A 28 -9.56 4.31 -5.03
N ILE A 29 -10.73 4.79 -5.48
CA ILE A 29 -11.16 4.65 -6.88
C ILE A 29 -10.22 5.41 -7.81
N MET A 30 -9.87 6.66 -7.47
CA MET A 30 -8.93 7.46 -8.26
C MET A 30 -7.54 6.82 -8.33
N PHE A 31 -7.12 6.06 -7.32
CA PHE A 31 -5.88 5.31 -7.38
C PHE A 31 -5.94 4.19 -8.43
N VAL A 32 -7.02 3.41 -8.44
CA VAL A 32 -7.24 2.38 -9.48
C VAL A 32 -7.17 3.01 -10.87
N VAL A 33 -7.92 4.11 -11.07
CA VAL A 33 -7.92 4.84 -12.35
C VAL A 33 -6.52 5.35 -12.71
N ALA A 34 -5.78 5.90 -11.75
CA ALA A 34 -4.43 6.40 -11.98
C ALA A 34 -3.46 5.28 -12.40
N LEU A 35 -3.56 4.08 -11.82
CA LEU A 35 -2.76 2.92 -12.22
C LEU A 35 -3.07 2.49 -13.66
N PHE A 36 -4.36 2.40 -14.03
CA PHE A 36 -4.76 2.08 -15.41
C PHE A 36 -4.31 3.14 -16.41
N LEU A 37 -4.44 4.43 -16.08
CA LEU A 37 -3.96 5.52 -16.93
C LEU A 37 -2.44 5.49 -17.08
N GLY A 38 -1.71 5.23 -15.99
CA GLY A 38 -0.25 5.08 -16.03
C GLY A 38 0.16 3.97 -16.98
N LEU A 39 -0.44 2.78 -16.86
CA LEU A 39 -0.19 1.66 -17.77
C LEU A 39 -0.50 2.04 -19.23
N LEU A 40 -1.69 2.59 -19.50
CA LEU A 40 -2.12 2.99 -20.83
C LEU A 40 -1.17 4.00 -21.48
N ILE A 41 -0.70 5.00 -20.73
CA ILE A 41 0.27 6.00 -21.21
C ILE A 41 1.56 5.29 -21.63
N THR A 42 2.08 4.40 -20.79
CA THR A 42 3.36 3.73 -21.06
C THR A 42 3.30 2.74 -22.21
N THR A 43 2.23 1.95 -22.30
CA THR A 43 2.06 0.99 -23.40
C THR A 43 1.83 1.71 -24.72
N THR A 44 1.14 2.85 -24.72
CA THR A 44 0.99 3.70 -25.92
C THR A 44 2.33 4.28 -26.38
N ILE A 45 3.16 4.80 -25.48
CA ILE A 45 4.47 5.38 -25.82
C ILE A 45 5.45 4.32 -26.33
N ARG A 46 5.35 3.10 -25.80
CA ARG A 46 6.26 1.99 -26.12
C ARG A 46 5.74 1.05 -27.21
N GLU A 47 4.54 1.32 -27.72
CA GLU A 47 3.85 0.48 -28.72
C GLU A 47 3.65 -0.97 -28.24
N ASP A 48 3.48 -1.17 -26.92
CA ASP A 48 3.20 -2.47 -26.31
C ASP A 48 1.69 -2.76 -26.29
N ASP A 49 1.30 -4.03 -26.42
CA ASP A 49 -0.07 -4.46 -26.15
C ASP A 49 -0.38 -4.30 -24.64
N PRO A 50 -1.39 -3.52 -24.23
CA PRO A 50 -1.72 -3.35 -22.82
C PRO A 50 -2.21 -4.64 -22.14
N THR A 51 -2.64 -5.65 -22.90
CA THR A 51 -3.06 -6.95 -22.36
C THR A 51 -1.88 -7.89 -22.11
N ASP A 52 -0.75 -7.67 -22.77
CA ASP A 52 0.50 -8.43 -22.56
C ASP A 52 1.72 -7.50 -22.48
N ALA A 53 1.60 -6.48 -21.64
CA ALA A 53 2.64 -5.47 -21.50
C ALA A 53 3.94 -6.09 -20.94
N GLN A 54 5.07 -5.67 -21.51
CA GLN A 54 6.40 -6.08 -21.02
C GLN A 54 6.69 -5.46 -19.64
N ALA A 55 7.62 -6.06 -18.89
CA ALA A 55 7.98 -5.59 -17.55
C ALA A 55 8.32 -4.08 -17.47
N PRO A 56 9.11 -3.49 -18.40
CA PRO A 56 9.40 -2.06 -18.34
C PRO A 56 8.15 -1.17 -18.39
N SER A 57 7.17 -1.53 -19.22
CA SER A 57 5.91 -0.79 -19.36
C SER A 57 5.04 -0.92 -18.12
N ILE A 58 4.94 -2.12 -17.54
CA ILE A 58 4.19 -2.34 -16.29
C ILE A 58 4.82 -1.53 -15.15
N ILE A 59 6.15 -1.59 -14.99
CA ILE A 59 6.88 -0.89 -13.93
C ILE A 59 6.75 0.62 -14.09
N LEU A 60 6.99 1.15 -15.30
CA LEU A 60 6.89 2.58 -15.55
C LEU A 60 5.45 3.07 -15.40
N GLY A 61 4.47 2.30 -15.88
CA GLY A 61 3.05 2.62 -15.79
C GLY A 61 2.57 2.67 -14.34
N ALA A 62 2.96 1.68 -13.54
CA ALA A 62 2.69 1.65 -12.10
C ALA A 62 3.38 2.81 -11.36
N ALA A 63 4.58 3.21 -11.78
CA ALA A 63 5.26 4.39 -11.23
C ALA A 63 4.49 5.68 -11.53
N ILE A 64 4.13 5.91 -12.80
CA ILE A 64 3.32 7.09 -13.20
C ILE A 64 2.00 7.12 -12.43
N GLY A 65 1.29 5.98 -12.39
CA GLY A 65 0.03 5.87 -11.67
C GLY A 65 0.17 6.14 -10.17
N SER A 66 1.25 5.69 -9.54
CA SER A 66 1.53 5.96 -8.13
C SER A 66 1.82 7.45 -7.86
N VAL A 67 2.59 8.13 -8.72
CA VAL A 67 2.82 9.57 -8.62
C VAL A 67 1.51 10.36 -8.80
N MET A 68 0.70 9.98 -9.80
CA MET A 68 -0.61 10.59 -10.05
C MET A 68 -1.52 10.42 -8.83
N ALA A 69 -1.60 9.21 -8.27
CA ALA A 69 -2.43 8.92 -7.11
C ALA A 69 -2.00 9.71 -5.86
N LEU A 70 -0.70 9.82 -5.60
CA LEU A 70 -0.16 10.65 -4.51
C LEU A 70 -0.49 12.13 -4.70
N THR A 71 -0.32 12.64 -5.91
CA THR A 71 -0.64 14.03 -6.26
C THR A 71 -2.11 14.33 -6.03
N LEU A 72 -3.00 13.47 -6.52
CA LEU A 72 -4.44 13.61 -6.35
C LEU A 72 -4.86 13.50 -4.88
N ALA A 73 -4.33 12.50 -4.15
CA ALA A 73 -4.58 12.33 -2.72
C ALA A 73 -4.16 13.58 -1.92
N TYR A 74 -3.01 14.16 -2.25
CA TYR A 74 -2.55 15.41 -1.64
C TYR A 74 -3.46 16.60 -1.98
N GLN A 75 -3.82 16.79 -3.25
CA GLN A 75 -4.70 17.88 -3.69
C GLN A 75 -6.09 17.81 -3.04
N TYR A 76 -6.72 16.63 -3.00
CA TYR A 76 -8.03 16.48 -2.34
C TYR A 76 -7.94 16.69 -0.82
N SER A 77 -6.89 16.16 -0.18
CA SER A 77 -6.69 16.31 1.26
C SER A 77 -6.41 17.76 1.66
N SER A 78 -5.59 18.48 0.87
CA SER A 78 -5.28 19.89 1.10
C SER A 78 -6.52 20.77 0.95
N GLY A 79 -7.33 20.56 -0.09
CA GLY A 79 -8.58 21.30 -0.28
C GLY A 79 -9.56 21.12 0.90
N VAL A 80 -9.66 19.92 1.48
CA VAL A 80 -10.50 19.69 2.66
C VAL A 80 -9.92 20.32 3.91
N VAL A 81 -8.60 20.24 4.11
CA VAL A 81 -7.92 20.88 5.25
C VAL A 81 -8.11 22.40 5.20
N LEU A 82 -7.90 23.03 4.05
CA LEU A 82 -8.05 24.49 3.87
C LEU A 82 -9.47 24.95 4.17
N LYS A 83 -10.49 24.31 3.57
CA LYS A 83 -11.91 24.62 3.86
C LYS A 83 -12.24 24.51 5.33
N LYS A 84 -11.65 23.52 6.02
CA LYS A 84 -11.88 23.34 7.46
C LYS A 84 -11.16 24.41 8.28
N GLN A 85 -9.95 24.81 7.91
CA GLN A 85 -9.23 25.92 8.55
C GLN A 85 -10.01 27.25 8.42
N GLU A 86 -10.59 27.51 7.25
CA GLU A 86 -11.43 28.70 7.01
C GLU A 86 -12.72 28.68 7.86
N SER A 87 -13.40 27.53 7.92
CA SER A 87 -14.67 27.40 8.66
C SER A 87 -14.51 27.33 10.18
N ALA A 88 -13.36 26.84 10.68
CA ALA A 88 -13.15 26.56 12.09
C ALA A 88 -11.91 27.30 12.62
N LYS A 89 -12.14 28.41 13.33
CA LYS A 89 -11.10 29.28 13.91
C LYS A 89 -10.02 28.55 14.75
N ASN A 90 -10.32 27.36 15.28
CA ASN A 90 -9.41 26.58 16.12
C ASN A 90 -8.75 25.38 15.41
N PHE A 91 -9.02 25.15 14.13
CA PHE A 91 -8.43 24.02 13.41
C PHE A 91 -7.02 24.38 12.90
N LYS A 92 -5.97 23.88 13.57
CA LYS A 92 -4.55 24.19 13.28
C LYS A 92 -3.77 23.02 12.66
N GLN A 93 -4.45 21.98 12.17
CA GLN A 93 -3.78 20.79 11.66
C GLN A 93 -3.31 20.99 10.22
N THR A 94 -2.10 20.51 9.90
CA THR A 94 -1.59 20.45 8.52
C THR A 94 -2.07 19.18 7.80
N VAL A 95 -1.92 19.14 6.47
CA VAL A 95 -2.20 17.93 5.67
C VAL A 95 -1.32 16.76 6.13
N ALA A 96 -0.03 17.00 6.34
CA ALA A 96 0.91 15.97 6.81
C ALA A 96 0.53 15.41 8.20
N GLN A 97 0.08 16.27 9.12
CA GLN A 97 -0.42 15.83 10.43
C GLN A 97 -1.71 15.02 10.28
N SER A 98 -2.64 15.49 9.45
CA SER A 98 -3.93 14.83 9.21
C SER A 98 -3.76 13.45 8.58
N LEU A 99 -2.78 13.29 7.68
CA LEU A 99 -2.42 12.01 7.06
C LEU A 99 -1.58 11.12 7.98
N GLY A 100 -1.15 11.59 9.15
CA GLY A 100 -0.27 10.84 10.06
C GLY A 100 1.16 10.65 9.53
N LEU A 101 1.63 11.50 8.62
CA LEU A 101 2.99 11.45 8.07
C LEU A 101 4.05 11.98 9.05
N ILE A 102 3.63 12.78 10.02
CA ILE A 102 4.50 13.22 11.11
C ILE A 102 4.40 12.19 12.24
N PRO A 103 5.51 11.51 12.60
CA PRO A 103 5.51 10.52 13.67
C PRO A 103 5.06 11.15 14.99
N SER A 104 3.99 10.61 15.58
CA SER A 104 3.47 11.12 16.87
C SER A 104 4.14 10.47 18.09
N ARG A 105 4.92 9.40 17.91
CA ARG A 105 5.52 8.62 19.01
C ARG A 105 6.93 8.11 18.71
N SER A 106 7.70 7.98 19.78
CA SER A 106 9.12 7.63 19.86
C SER A 106 9.48 6.16 19.60
N ARG A 107 8.58 5.31 19.09
CA ARG A 107 8.98 3.93 18.80
C ARG A 107 9.92 3.91 17.61
N PRO A 108 11.06 3.22 17.70
CA PRO A 108 12.00 3.19 16.61
C PRO A 108 11.38 2.49 15.40
N LEU A 109 11.37 3.18 14.27
CA LEU A 109 10.78 2.71 13.01
C LEU A 109 11.41 1.40 12.54
N TRP A 110 12.69 1.16 12.86
CA TRP A 110 13.38 -0.08 12.50
C TRP A 110 12.74 -1.34 13.10
N ILE A 111 12.16 -1.27 14.30
CA ILE A 111 11.48 -2.44 14.90
C ILE A 111 10.25 -2.82 14.08
N THR A 112 9.46 -1.83 13.66
CA THR A 112 8.27 -2.09 12.84
C THR A 112 8.64 -2.59 11.44
N SER A 113 9.73 -2.08 10.86
CA SER A 113 10.27 -2.56 9.59
C SER A 113 10.73 -4.01 9.67
N LEU A 114 11.53 -4.37 10.68
CA LEU A 114 12.00 -5.76 10.85
C LEU A 114 10.83 -6.73 11.12
N ALA A 115 9.82 -6.31 11.89
CA ALA A 115 8.64 -7.12 12.11
C ALA A 115 7.85 -7.36 10.81
N ALA A 116 7.71 -6.34 9.96
CA ALA A 116 7.06 -6.49 8.66
C ALA A 116 7.84 -7.43 7.72
N LEU A 117 9.17 -7.29 7.68
CA LEU A 117 10.04 -8.19 6.93
C LEU A 117 9.92 -9.63 7.41
N ALA A 118 9.89 -9.85 8.73
CA ALA A 118 9.70 -11.18 9.31
C ALA A 118 8.35 -11.80 8.92
N VAL A 119 7.28 -11.01 8.82
CA VAL A 119 5.98 -11.48 8.32
C VAL A 119 6.06 -11.85 6.84
N ALA A 120 6.73 -11.06 6.01
CA ALA A 120 6.92 -11.36 4.59
C ALA A 120 7.66 -12.70 4.39
N ILE A 121 8.77 -12.90 5.11
CA ILE A 121 9.55 -14.15 5.10
C ILE A 121 8.71 -15.33 5.60
N ALA A 122 7.96 -15.15 6.69
CA ALA A 122 7.12 -16.21 7.24
C ALA A 122 6.01 -16.62 6.27
N LEU A 123 5.41 -15.66 5.56
CA LEU A 123 4.40 -15.91 4.56
C LEU A 123 4.97 -16.71 3.38
N ASP A 124 6.15 -16.34 2.89
CA ASP A 124 6.84 -17.07 1.82
C ASP A 124 7.23 -18.49 2.26
N THR A 125 7.76 -18.63 3.48
CA THR A 125 8.07 -19.94 4.06
C THR A 125 6.83 -20.82 4.17
N ALA A 126 5.68 -20.25 4.54
CA ALA A 126 4.41 -20.97 4.57
C ALA A 126 4.00 -21.46 3.18
N THR A 127 4.18 -20.65 2.12
CA THR A 127 3.91 -21.11 0.75
C THR A 127 4.82 -22.26 0.31
N LEU A 128 6.10 -22.24 0.70
CA LEU A 128 7.04 -23.34 0.44
C LEU A 128 6.60 -24.64 1.14
N ILE A 129 6.20 -24.56 2.42
CA ILE A 129 5.73 -25.72 3.20
C ILE A 129 4.48 -26.34 2.56
N LEU A 130 3.62 -25.53 1.95
CA LEU A 130 2.42 -26.00 1.24
C LEU A 130 2.71 -26.63 -0.13
N GLY A 131 3.99 -26.80 -0.50
CA GLY A 131 4.39 -27.33 -1.81
C GLY A 131 4.06 -26.38 -2.96
N LYS A 132 3.90 -25.08 -2.68
CA LYS A 132 3.68 -24.03 -3.67
C LYS A 132 5.00 -23.30 -3.94
N SER A 133 6.03 -24.09 -4.21
CA SER A 133 7.41 -23.64 -4.42
C SER A 133 7.66 -23.01 -5.77
N ASP A 134 6.76 -23.24 -6.74
CA ASP A 134 6.87 -22.61 -8.04
C ASP A 134 6.67 -21.11 -7.86
N THR A 135 7.77 -20.42 -8.13
CA THR A 135 8.11 -19.02 -7.91
C THR A 135 7.18 -18.09 -8.69
N SER A 136 5.89 -18.11 -8.39
CA SER A 136 5.02 -17.02 -8.83
C SER A 136 5.50 -15.77 -8.12
N LEU A 137 6.15 -14.89 -8.87
CA LEU A 137 6.39 -13.51 -8.47
C LEU A 137 5.10 -12.72 -8.76
N PRO A 138 4.85 -11.61 -8.06
CA PRO A 138 3.72 -10.77 -8.41
C PRO A 138 3.88 -10.22 -9.82
N LEU A 139 2.74 -9.93 -10.46
CA LEU A 139 2.68 -9.36 -11.80
C LEU A 139 3.66 -8.18 -11.97
N GLY A 140 4.46 -8.24 -13.02
CA GLY A 140 5.52 -7.29 -13.34
C GLY A 140 6.90 -7.80 -12.92
N LEU A 141 7.03 -8.45 -11.76
CA LEU A 141 8.31 -9.06 -11.33
C LEU A 141 8.51 -10.46 -11.95
N ASP A 142 7.43 -11.16 -12.27
CA ASP A 142 7.42 -12.42 -13.01
C ASP A 142 7.97 -12.29 -14.44
N ARG A 143 7.91 -11.08 -15.02
CA ARG A 143 8.40 -10.76 -16.36
C ARG A 143 9.80 -10.11 -16.38
N MET A 144 10.54 -10.17 -15.27
CA MET A 144 11.86 -9.53 -15.14
C MET A 144 13.03 -10.39 -15.63
N ASP A 145 12.77 -11.62 -16.09
CA ASP A 145 13.80 -12.46 -16.66
C ASP A 145 14.42 -11.79 -17.90
N GLY A 146 15.76 -11.70 -17.93
CA GLY A 146 16.50 -10.98 -18.98
C GLY A 146 16.34 -9.45 -18.98
N ALA A 147 15.68 -8.84 -17.99
CA ALA A 147 15.53 -7.39 -17.90
C ALA A 147 16.88 -6.69 -17.62
N ASP A 148 17.07 -5.50 -18.18
CA ASP A 148 18.29 -4.72 -17.98
C ASP A 148 18.41 -4.14 -16.55
N SER A 149 19.63 -3.73 -16.18
CA SER A 149 19.91 -3.16 -14.86
C SER A 149 19.06 -1.91 -14.55
N LEU A 150 18.72 -1.12 -15.57
CA LEU A 150 17.88 0.05 -15.40
C LEU A 150 16.47 -0.33 -14.98
N THR A 151 15.87 -1.35 -15.60
CA THR A 151 14.55 -1.88 -15.25
C THR A 151 14.54 -2.42 -13.82
N TRP A 152 15.60 -3.10 -13.38
CA TRP A 152 15.75 -3.54 -11.99
C TRP A 152 15.83 -2.38 -10.99
N ILE A 153 16.56 -1.32 -11.31
CA ILE A 153 16.62 -0.11 -10.47
C ILE A 153 15.22 0.53 -10.38
N MET A 154 14.50 0.64 -11.50
CA MET A 154 13.13 1.17 -11.52
C MET A 154 12.18 0.30 -10.70
N ALA A 155 12.28 -1.03 -10.79
CA ALA A 155 11.51 -1.96 -9.96
C ALA A 155 11.78 -1.74 -8.47
N GLY A 156 13.06 -1.59 -8.09
CA GLY A 156 13.44 -1.28 -6.70
C GLY A 156 12.82 0.03 -6.19
N VAL A 157 12.92 1.11 -6.97
CA VAL A 157 12.32 2.41 -6.61
C VAL A 157 10.81 2.32 -6.48
N LEU A 158 10.15 1.59 -7.39
CA LEU A 158 8.71 1.40 -7.38
C LEU A 158 8.27 0.59 -6.16
N PHE A 159 8.75 -0.65 -6.01
CA PHE A 159 8.27 -1.60 -5.01
C PHE A 159 8.71 -1.25 -3.59
N VAL A 160 9.87 -0.62 -3.40
CA VAL A 160 10.36 -0.25 -2.06
C VAL A 160 9.99 1.18 -1.68
N GLY A 161 9.87 2.10 -2.64
CA GLY A 161 9.65 3.52 -2.36
C GLY A 161 8.25 3.98 -2.72
N LEU A 162 8.01 4.15 -4.03
CA LEU A 162 6.90 4.93 -4.54
C LEU A 162 5.54 4.26 -4.33
N ARG A 163 5.42 2.96 -4.61
CA ARG A 163 4.19 2.20 -4.44
C ARG A 163 3.78 2.07 -2.97
N PRO A 164 4.67 1.69 -2.03
CA PRO A 164 4.37 1.73 -0.60
C PRO A 164 3.93 3.12 -0.12
N ALA A 165 4.55 4.20 -0.61
CA ALA A 165 4.14 5.55 -0.26
C ALA A 165 2.71 5.85 -0.73
N ALA A 166 2.40 5.57 -2.01
CA ALA A 166 1.08 5.81 -2.58
C ALA A 166 -0.02 5.00 -1.86
N GLU A 167 0.20 3.70 -1.71
CA GLU A 167 -0.73 2.80 -1.05
C GLU A 167 -0.99 3.21 0.40
N GLU A 168 0.07 3.41 1.20
CA GLU A 168 -0.13 3.65 2.62
C GLU A 168 -0.66 5.05 2.91
N VAL A 169 -0.35 6.06 2.08
CA VAL A 169 -1.01 7.38 2.18
C VAL A 169 -2.53 7.24 1.99
N ILE A 170 -2.97 6.47 1.00
CA ILE A 170 -4.40 6.33 0.68
C ILE A 170 -5.09 5.42 1.69
N PHE A 171 -4.55 4.23 1.95
CA PHE A 171 -5.22 3.24 2.79
C PHE A 171 -5.02 3.50 4.28
N ARG A 172 -3.82 3.91 4.73
CA ARG A 172 -3.50 4.10 6.16
C ARG A 172 -3.54 5.57 6.57
N GLY A 173 -3.26 6.47 5.64
CA GLY A 173 -3.39 7.91 5.84
C GLY A 173 -4.83 8.41 5.70
N ILE A 174 -5.58 7.99 4.67
CA ILE A 174 -6.92 8.53 4.38
C ILE A 174 -8.04 7.58 4.83
N LEU A 175 -8.05 6.33 4.35
CA LEU A 175 -9.16 5.39 4.57
C LEU A 175 -9.26 4.91 6.02
N TYR A 176 -8.14 4.44 6.59
CA TYR A 176 -8.10 3.89 7.94
C TYR A 176 -8.67 4.86 9.01
N PRO A 177 -8.26 6.14 9.07
CA PRO A 177 -8.81 7.05 10.08
C PRO A 177 -10.32 7.29 9.95
N VAL A 178 -10.87 7.24 8.73
CA VAL A 178 -12.33 7.32 8.53
C VAL A 178 -13.02 6.07 9.05
N MET A 179 -12.41 4.89 8.82
CA MET A 179 -12.93 3.64 9.37
C MET A 179 -12.91 3.66 10.90
N VAL A 180 -11.84 4.14 11.54
CA VAL A 180 -11.78 4.33 13.00
C VAL A 180 -12.90 5.22 13.49
N LYS A 181 -13.15 6.35 12.81
CA LYS A 181 -14.26 7.26 13.15
C LYS A 181 -15.62 6.57 13.03
N ARG A 182 -15.79 5.67 12.05
CA ARG A 182 -17.05 4.98 11.79
C ARG A 182 -17.30 3.81 12.73
N THR A 183 -16.30 2.99 12.99
CA THR A 183 -16.40 1.78 13.82
C THR A 183 -16.21 2.08 15.30
N GLN A 184 -15.56 3.19 15.65
CA GLN A 184 -15.08 3.49 17.00
C GLN A 184 -14.13 2.43 17.58
N ASP A 185 -13.61 1.54 16.73
CA ASP A 185 -12.67 0.46 17.11
C ASP A 185 -11.56 0.33 16.06
N ASN A 186 -10.32 0.53 16.52
CA ASN A 186 -9.13 0.41 15.68
C ASN A 186 -8.94 -1.01 15.13
N VAL A 187 -9.32 -2.06 15.87
CA VAL A 187 -9.16 -3.44 15.39
C VAL A 187 -10.08 -3.70 14.19
N GLN A 188 -11.35 -3.29 14.30
CA GLN A 188 -12.29 -3.39 13.20
C GLN A 188 -11.87 -2.51 12.02
N ALA A 189 -11.34 -1.31 12.27
CA ALA A 189 -10.85 -0.42 11.23
C ALA A 189 -9.64 -1.01 10.48
N VAL A 190 -8.72 -1.68 11.18
CA VAL A 190 -7.63 -2.45 10.55
C VAL A 190 -8.20 -3.54 9.65
N GLY A 191 -9.15 -4.34 10.16
CA GLY A 191 -9.77 -5.42 9.39
C GLY A 191 -10.43 -4.91 8.10
N TRP A 192 -11.30 -3.90 8.21
CA TRP A 192 -11.98 -3.31 7.04
C TRP A 192 -11.00 -2.66 6.05
N SER A 193 -10.01 -1.92 6.55
CA SER A 193 -8.98 -1.31 5.70
C SER A 193 -8.17 -2.38 4.95
N ALA A 194 -7.82 -3.48 5.60
CA ALA A 194 -7.09 -4.59 4.98
C ALA A 194 -7.94 -5.34 3.93
N VAL A 195 -9.23 -5.57 4.20
CA VAL A 195 -10.15 -6.16 3.22
C VAL A 195 -10.31 -5.28 1.99
N ILE A 196 -10.54 -3.98 2.17
CA ILE A 196 -10.66 -3.04 1.04
C ILE A 196 -9.34 -2.97 0.25
N PHE A 197 -8.20 -3.03 0.94
CA PHE A 197 -6.89 -3.09 0.31
C PHE A 197 -6.69 -4.38 -0.52
N ALA A 198 -7.12 -5.53 -0.01
CA ALA A 198 -7.10 -6.78 -0.77
C ALA A 198 -8.03 -6.74 -1.98
N LEU A 199 -9.25 -6.20 -1.83
CA LEU A 199 -10.19 -6.01 -2.94
C LEU A 199 -9.62 -5.06 -4.01
N PHE A 200 -8.88 -4.03 -3.60
CA PHE A 200 -8.18 -3.14 -4.52
C PHE A 200 -7.16 -3.88 -5.40
N TYR A 201 -6.40 -4.82 -4.82
CA TYR A 201 -5.50 -5.68 -5.60
C TYR A 201 -6.27 -6.67 -6.46
N PHE A 202 -7.32 -7.29 -5.92
CA PHE A 202 -8.18 -8.21 -6.65
C PHE A 202 -8.73 -7.62 -7.95
N VAL A 203 -9.25 -6.39 -7.90
CA VAL A 203 -9.79 -5.70 -9.08
C VAL A 203 -8.72 -5.42 -10.14
N GLN A 204 -7.45 -5.28 -9.78
CA GLN A 204 -6.37 -5.01 -10.75
C GLN A 204 -5.99 -6.24 -11.57
N VAL A 205 -6.15 -7.44 -11.01
CA VAL A 205 -5.69 -8.69 -11.63
C VAL A 205 -6.84 -9.68 -11.88
N PHE A 206 -8.08 -9.24 -11.68
CA PHE A 206 -9.25 -10.09 -11.89
C PHE A 206 -9.34 -10.51 -13.36
N ASN A 207 -9.08 -11.79 -13.59
CA ASN A 207 -9.34 -12.50 -14.82
C ASN A 207 -10.38 -13.62 -14.56
N TRP A 208 -10.94 -14.20 -15.62
CA TRP A 208 -11.92 -15.29 -15.49
C TRP A 208 -11.28 -16.61 -15.02
N GLU A 209 -9.96 -16.74 -15.08
CA GLU A 209 -9.20 -17.93 -14.68
C GLU A 209 -8.63 -17.77 -13.27
N ILE A 210 -9.37 -18.26 -12.28
CA ILE A 210 -8.94 -18.24 -10.88
C ILE A 210 -7.94 -19.36 -10.64
N SER A 211 -6.65 -19.05 -10.75
CA SER A 211 -5.55 -19.93 -10.31
C SER A 211 -5.18 -19.70 -8.83
N TRP A 212 -4.37 -20.60 -8.26
CA TRP A 212 -3.81 -20.41 -6.91
C TRP A 212 -2.95 -19.15 -6.85
N GLU A 213 -2.10 -18.95 -7.85
CA GLU A 213 -1.15 -17.83 -7.97
C GLU A 213 -1.91 -16.52 -8.06
N VAL A 214 -2.94 -16.46 -8.91
CA VAL A 214 -3.84 -15.31 -9.03
C VAL A 214 -4.49 -15.02 -7.69
N SER A 215 -5.08 -16.04 -7.03
CA SER A 215 -5.74 -15.86 -5.73
C SER A 215 -4.78 -15.40 -4.61
N TYR A 216 -3.57 -15.93 -4.60
CA TYR A 216 -2.56 -15.61 -3.62
C TYR A 216 -2.08 -14.16 -3.76
N TRP A 217 -1.70 -13.74 -4.97
CA TRP A 217 -1.18 -12.40 -5.22
C TRP A 217 -2.26 -11.31 -5.24
N SER A 218 -3.51 -11.68 -5.52
CA SER A 218 -4.63 -10.74 -5.61
C SER A 218 -5.37 -10.54 -4.28
N LEU A 219 -5.39 -11.55 -3.40
CA LEU A 219 -6.18 -11.52 -2.16
C LEU A 219 -5.34 -11.83 -0.93
N VAL A 220 -4.72 -13.01 -0.85
CA VAL A 220 -4.08 -13.48 0.40
C VAL A 220 -2.91 -12.59 0.79
N TYR A 221 -1.98 -12.37 -0.13
CA TYR A 221 -0.79 -11.55 0.12
C TYR A 221 -1.16 -10.08 0.43
N PRO A 222 -1.97 -9.39 -0.40
CA PRO A 222 -2.44 -8.04 -0.07
C PRO A 222 -3.21 -7.96 1.25
N LEU A 223 -4.01 -8.96 1.61
CA LEU A 223 -4.73 -8.98 2.89
C LEU A 223 -3.76 -9.00 4.06
N ILE A 224 -2.73 -9.87 4.02
CA ILE A 224 -1.73 -9.99 5.08
C ILE A 224 -0.85 -8.74 5.16
N LEU A 225 -0.40 -8.24 4.01
CA LEU A 225 0.30 -6.96 3.90
C LEU A 225 -0.54 -5.84 4.53
N GLY A 226 -1.82 -5.78 4.17
CA GLY A 226 -2.72 -4.75 4.62
C GLY A 226 -3.07 -4.83 6.11
N LEU A 227 -3.18 -6.03 6.66
CA LEU A 227 -3.31 -6.27 8.09
C LEU A 227 -2.03 -5.82 8.82
N THR A 228 -0.86 -6.17 8.30
CA THR A 228 0.43 -5.82 8.90
C THR A 228 0.61 -4.30 8.96
N ALA A 229 0.44 -3.61 7.82
CA ALA A 229 0.53 -2.17 7.75
C ALA A 229 -0.55 -1.47 8.59
N GLY A 230 -1.78 -2.02 8.63
CA GLY A 230 -2.85 -1.53 9.49
C GLY A 230 -2.55 -1.66 10.98
N ILE A 231 -2.02 -2.81 11.43
CA ILE A 231 -1.59 -3.03 12.82
C ILE A 231 -0.46 -2.05 13.18
N VAL A 232 0.53 -1.89 12.30
CA VAL A 232 1.61 -0.91 12.49
C VAL A 232 1.03 0.49 12.65
N ARG A 233 0.14 0.92 11.74
CA ARG A 233 -0.52 2.23 11.80
C ARG A 233 -1.34 2.42 13.06
N ALA A 234 -2.11 1.43 13.47
CA ALA A 234 -2.94 1.47 14.68
C ALA A 234 -2.08 1.58 15.95
N HIS A 235 -0.93 0.91 15.96
CA HIS A 235 -0.01 0.88 17.09
C HIS A 235 0.88 2.13 17.19
N THR A 236 1.48 2.57 16.08
CA THR A 236 2.43 3.71 16.05
C THR A 236 1.73 5.06 15.89
N LYS A 237 0.49 5.05 15.42
CA LYS A 237 -0.26 6.26 15.04
C LYS A 237 0.46 7.07 13.95
N SER A 238 1.21 6.39 13.08
CA SER A 238 2.00 6.99 12.00
C SER A 238 1.83 6.21 10.69
N THR A 239 1.49 6.94 9.63
CA THR A 239 1.43 6.43 8.26
C THR A 239 2.82 6.22 7.69
N THR A 240 3.81 7.02 8.09
CA THR A 240 5.22 6.80 7.74
C THR A 240 5.74 5.45 8.22
N ALA A 241 5.35 5.02 9.42
CA ALA A 241 5.69 3.68 9.90
C ALA A 241 5.02 2.57 9.05
N ALA A 242 3.80 2.80 8.57
CA ALA A 242 3.11 1.86 7.68
C ALA A 242 3.76 1.82 6.28
N ILE A 243 4.15 2.98 5.72
CA ILE A 243 4.94 3.09 4.48
C ILE A 243 6.20 2.25 4.60
N LEU A 244 6.96 2.42 5.69
CA LEU A 244 8.19 1.65 5.91
C LEU A 244 7.93 0.15 6.10
N ALA A 245 6.82 -0.23 6.73
CA ALA A 245 6.44 -1.63 6.84
C ALA A 245 6.13 -2.24 5.47
N ASN A 246 5.32 -1.57 4.64
CA ASN A 246 5.00 -2.01 3.28
C ASN A 246 6.27 -2.02 2.38
N ALA A 247 7.15 -1.04 2.51
CA ALA A 247 8.45 -1.01 1.83
C ALA A 247 9.32 -2.24 2.10
N MET A 248 9.25 -2.82 3.30
CA MET A 248 9.98 -4.05 3.61
C MET A 248 9.40 -5.29 2.92
N PHE A 249 8.09 -5.34 2.69
CA PHE A 249 7.49 -6.37 1.83
C PHE A 249 7.96 -6.19 0.38
N GLY A 250 7.99 -4.96 -0.13
CA GLY A 250 8.54 -4.66 -1.45
C GLY A 250 10.01 -5.06 -1.58
N LEU A 251 10.83 -4.75 -0.57
CA LEU A 251 12.25 -5.13 -0.54
C LEU A 251 12.41 -6.65 -0.56
N PHE A 252 11.61 -7.36 0.24
CA PHE A 252 11.59 -8.82 0.22
C PHE A 252 11.27 -9.38 -1.17
N LEU A 253 10.25 -8.84 -1.85
CA LEU A 253 9.88 -9.27 -3.20
C LEU A 253 10.99 -9.04 -4.22
N ILE A 254 11.68 -7.88 -4.17
CA ILE A 254 12.82 -7.60 -5.06
C ILE A 254 13.96 -8.58 -4.79
N MET A 255 14.32 -8.81 -3.53
CA MET A 255 15.36 -9.76 -3.16
C MET A 255 15.01 -11.19 -3.61
N LYS A 256 13.76 -11.61 -3.43
CA LYS A 256 13.27 -12.91 -3.89
C LYS A 256 13.37 -13.02 -5.42
N ALA A 257 12.94 -11.99 -6.15
CA ALA A 257 13.02 -11.97 -7.61
C ALA A 257 14.47 -12.07 -8.11
N LEU A 258 15.39 -11.30 -7.51
CA LEU A 258 16.82 -11.38 -7.84
C LEU A 258 17.40 -12.78 -7.59
N LEU A 259 17.04 -13.43 -6.48
CA LEU A 259 17.47 -14.80 -6.19
C LEU A 259 16.86 -15.85 -7.11
N THR A 260 15.73 -15.54 -7.75
CA THR A 260 15.05 -16.45 -8.68
C THR A 260 15.67 -16.40 -10.09
N PHE A 261 16.17 -15.24 -10.50
CA PHE A 261 16.76 -15.03 -11.84
C PHE A 261 18.30 -15.01 -11.86
N ALA A 262 18.95 -15.08 -10.69
CA ALA A 262 20.42 -15.17 -10.57
C ALA A 262 20.92 -16.59 -10.81
#